data_AF-A0A2G9PDB1-F1
#
_entry.id   AF-A0A2G9PDB1-F1
#
_cell.length_a   1.000
_cell.length_b   1.000
_cell.length_c   1.000
_cell.angle_alpha   90.00
_cell.angle_beta   90.00
_cell.angle_gamma   90.00
#
_symmetry.space_group_name_H-M   'P 1'
#
loop_
_entity.id
_entity.type
_entity.pdbx_description
1 polymer ?
#
loop_
_entity_poly.entity_id
_entity_poly.type
_entity_poly.pdbx_seq_one_letter_code
_entity_poly.pdbx_strand_id
1 'polypeptide(L)'
;MNRYKIKMNKKMKHEMSNMNNHDYSESPEEKEISMWKKRLTWGWILTIPIIILMYVLPFVFDVMIFSKESMIWLSLLFAFPVIFIVGFSTLKSGFRGFISFYFNMDSLIGLGTFAAYFTGFLSLFFGFQDYSGISAMIMSIFVTGKYIEAKARGRAGQEIRKLLELGAKNARVIRGKEEIEIPILEVKVGDI
;
A
#
# COMPACT_ATOMS: atom_id res chain seq x y z
N MET A 1 -36.63 -40.88 -17.98
CA MET A 1 -35.16 -40.88 -18.16
C MET A 1 -34.52 -39.48 -18.36
N ASN A 2 -35.29 -38.38 -18.47
CA ASN A 2 -34.76 -37.07 -18.91
C ASN A 2 -34.35 -36.10 -17.77
N ARG A 3 -34.81 -36.31 -16.53
CA ARG A 3 -34.52 -35.38 -15.40
C ARG A 3 -33.10 -35.47 -14.85
N TYR A 4 -32.45 -36.63 -14.99
CA TYR A 4 -31.07 -36.85 -14.54
C TYR A 4 -30.05 -36.13 -15.43
N LYS A 5 -30.21 -36.18 -16.76
CA LYS A 5 -29.35 -35.43 -17.70
C LYS A 5 -29.45 -33.92 -17.51
N ILE A 6 -30.64 -33.39 -17.23
CA ILE A 6 -30.86 -31.94 -17.00
C ILE A 6 -30.17 -31.49 -15.70
N LYS A 7 -30.28 -32.26 -14.61
CA LYS A 7 -29.58 -31.95 -13.34
C LYS A 7 -28.06 -32.03 -13.49
N MET A 8 -27.56 -33.03 -14.22
CA MET A 8 -26.13 -33.21 -14.44
C MET A 8 -25.51 -32.10 -15.30
N ASN A 9 -26.23 -31.65 -16.33
CA ASN A 9 -25.80 -30.55 -17.20
C ASN A 9 -25.84 -29.20 -16.46
N LYS A 10 -26.81 -28.99 -15.55
CA LYS A 10 -26.86 -27.79 -14.70
C LYS A 10 -25.73 -27.78 -13.66
N LYS A 11 -25.41 -28.94 -13.08
CA LYS A 11 -24.28 -29.10 -12.14
C LYS A 11 -22.93 -28.93 -12.84
N MET A 12 -22.74 -29.52 -14.02
CA MET A 12 -21.55 -29.30 -14.85
C MET A 12 -21.41 -27.84 -15.30
N LYS A 13 -22.50 -27.16 -15.69
CA LYS A 13 -22.44 -25.71 -16.00
C LYS A 13 -22.08 -24.87 -14.77
N HIS A 14 -22.55 -25.26 -13.59
CA HIS A 14 -22.22 -24.58 -12.33
C HIS A 14 -20.78 -24.85 -11.88
N GLU A 15 -20.25 -26.05 -12.14
CA GLU A 15 -18.86 -26.43 -11.91
C GLU A 15 -17.92 -25.80 -12.94
N MET A 16 -18.29 -25.74 -14.23
CA MET A 16 -17.55 -25.02 -15.28
C MET A 16 -17.62 -23.49 -15.10
N SER A 17 -18.74 -22.96 -14.61
CA SER A 17 -18.85 -21.55 -14.20
C SER A 17 -17.97 -21.24 -12.99
N ASN A 18 -17.80 -22.20 -12.06
CA ASN A 18 -16.88 -22.05 -10.94
C ASN A 18 -15.41 -22.29 -11.34
N MET A 19 -15.13 -23.11 -12.37
CA MET A 19 -13.79 -23.28 -12.93
C MET A 19 -13.33 -22.09 -13.78
N ASN A 20 -14.25 -21.41 -14.48
CA ASN A 20 -14.00 -20.11 -15.13
C ASN A 20 -13.88 -18.96 -14.13
N ASN A 21 -14.29 -19.17 -12.88
CA ASN A 21 -13.98 -18.30 -11.75
C ASN A 21 -12.72 -18.82 -11.03
N HIS A 22 -11.64 -19.06 -11.76
CA HIS A 22 -10.31 -18.95 -11.14
C HIS A 22 -10.17 -17.50 -10.65
N ASP A 23 -10.52 -17.33 -9.38
CA ASP A 23 -10.44 -16.14 -8.54
C ASP A 23 -9.76 -14.92 -9.22
N TYR A 24 -10.58 -14.02 -9.77
CA TYR A 24 -10.24 -12.61 -9.90
C TYR A 24 -10.16 -11.92 -8.52
N SER A 25 -9.88 -12.66 -7.45
CA SER A 25 -9.52 -12.06 -6.17
C SER A 25 -8.14 -11.43 -6.37
N GLU A 26 -8.08 -10.10 -6.46
CA GLU A 26 -6.81 -9.36 -6.45
C GLU A 26 -5.88 -9.99 -5.41
N SER A 27 -4.65 -10.33 -5.83
CA SER A 27 -3.69 -10.95 -4.92
C SER A 27 -3.50 -10.03 -3.68
N PRO A 28 -3.16 -10.57 -2.50
CA PRO A 28 -2.93 -9.75 -1.31
C PRO A 28 -1.95 -8.59 -1.56
N GLU A 29 -0.94 -8.83 -2.41
CA GLU A 29 0.05 -7.84 -2.88
C GLU A 29 -0.59 -6.75 -3.73
N GLU A 30 -1.47 -7.10 -4.68
CA GLU A 30 -2.20 -6.14 -5.52
C GLU A 30 -3.14 -5.26 -4.70
N LYS A 31 -3.83 -5.84 -3.71
CA LYS A 31 -4.69 -5.10 -2.77
C LYS A 31 -3.88 -4.09 -1.95
N GLU A 32 -2.71 -4.50 -1.46
CA GLU A 32 -1.82 -3.60 -0.72
C GLU A 32 -1.33 -2.45 -1.61
N ILE A 33 -0.90 -2.76 -2.84
CA ILE A 33 -0.43 -1.76 -3.81
C ILE A 33 -1.56 -0.78 -4.17
N SER A 34 -2.78 -1.27 -4.41
CA SER A 34 -3.94 -0.44 -4.77
C SER A 34 -4.38 0.46 -3.61
N MET A 35 -4.32 -0.04 -2.38
CA MET A 35 -4.54 0.75 -1.16
C MET A 35 -3.53 1.89 -1.04
N TRP A 36 -2.23 1.61 -1.15
CA TRP A 36 -1.19 2.64 -1.06
C TRP A 36 -1.25 3.63 -2.22
N LYS A 37 -1.63 3.18 -3.42
CA LYS A 37 -1.88 4.05 -4.57
C LYS A 37 -3.00 5.06 -4.28
N LYS A 38 -4.12 4.61 -3.73
CA LYS A 38 -5.24 5.49 -3.34
C LYS A 38 -4.79 6.52 -2.30
N ARG A 39 -4.05 6.07 -1.27
CA ARG A 39 -3.50 6.96 -0.22
C ARG A 39 -2.54 7.99 -0.80
N LEU A 40 -1.65 7.57 -1.70
CA LEU A 40 -0.73 8.46 -2.42
C LEU A 40 -1.52 9.51 -3.20
N THR A 41 -2.52 9.10 -3.98
CA THR A 41 -3.33 10.01 -4.79
C THR A 41 -4.05 11.03 -3.92
N TRP A 42 -4.76 10.59 -2.87
CA TRP A 42 -5.46 11.50 -1.96
C TRP A 42 -4.51 12.40 -1.15
N GLY A 43 -3.36 11.87 -0.72
CA GLY A 43 -2.34 12.64 -0.02
C GLY A 43 -1.84 13.81 -0.86
N TRP A 44 -1.45 13.55 -2.11
CA TRP A 44 -0.98 14.60 -3.03
C TRP A 44 -2.08 15.56 -3.48
N ILE A 45 -3.31 15.08 -3.73
CA ILE A 45 -4.45 15.95 -4.08
C ILE A 45 -4.68 17.01 -2.99
N LEU A 46 -4.56 16.63 -1.72
CA LEU A 46 -4.75 17.54 -0.60
C LEU A 46 -3.51 18.40 -0.29
N THR A 47 -2.31 17.85 -0.52
CA THR A 47 -1.04 18.52 -0.19
C THR A 47 -0.61 19.52 -1.26
N ILE A 48 -0.88 19.27 -2.54
CA ILE A 48 -0.49 20.18 -3.64
C ILE A 48 -1.09 21.59 -3.46
N PRO A 49 -2.39 21.76 -3.16
CA PRO A 49 -2.97 23.07 -2.90
C PRO A 49 -2.26 23.81 -1.75
N ILE A 50 -1.91 23.10 -0.67
CA ILE A 50 -1.13 23.68 0.45
C ILE A 50 0.23 24.17 -0.08
N ILE A 51 0.94 23.33 -0.84
CA ILE A 51 2.26 23.68 -1.38
C ILE A 51 2.18 24.94 -2.23
N ILE A 52 1.21 25.00 -3.14
CA ILE A 52 1.05 26.13 -4.04
C ILE A 52 0.71 27.39 -3.27
N LEU A 53 -0.31 27.32 -2.40
CA LEU A 53 -0.83 28.50 -1.72
C LEU A 53 0.16 29.05 -0.69
N MET A 54 0.86 28.17 0.02
CA MET A 54 1.66 28.56 1.18
C MET A 54 3.13 28.75 0.91
N TYR A 55 3.69 28.01 -0.05
CA TYR A 55 5.12 28.07 -0.33
C TYR A 55 5.38 28.66 -1.71
N VAL A 56 4.73 28.16 -2.77
CA VAL A 56 5.03 28.60 -4.14
C VAL A 56 4.62 30.06 -4.38
N LEU A 57 3.37 30.43 -4.10
CA LEU A 57 2.90 31.79 -4.36
C LEU A 57 3.68 32.87 -3.58
N PRO A 58 3.87 32.75 -2.26
CA PRO A 58 4.57 33.79 -1.51
C PRO A 58 6.07 33.79 -1.76
N PHE A 59 6.71 32.62 -1.95
CA PHE A 59 8.17 32.55 -2.03
C PHE A 59 8.71 32.71 -3.47
N VAL A 60 7.96 32.24 -4.48
CA VAL A 60 8.40 32.29 -5.89
C VAL A 60 7.85 33.51 -6.60
N PHE A 61 6.61 33.88 -6.31
CA PHE A 61 5.90 34.96 -7.02
C PHE A 61 5.71 36.23 -6.18
N ASP A 62 6.09 36.21 -4.89
CA ASP A 62 5.87 37.31 -3.93
C ASP A 62 4.39 37.75 -3.85
N VAL A 63 3.47 36.81 -4.07
CA VAL A 63 2.02 37.05 -4.02
C VAL A 63 1.44 36.45 -2.74
N MET A 64 0.80 37.30 -1.93
CA MET A 64 -0.06 36.87 -0.82
C MET A 64 -1.52 37.11 -1.16
N ILE A 65 -2.26 36.02 -1.37
CA ILE A 65 -3.71 36.05 -1.67
C ILE A 65 -4.53 36.21 -0.38
N PHE A 66 -4.06 35.62 0.73
CA PHE A 66 -4.75 35.58 2.01
C PHE A 66 -3.90 36.19 3.12
N SER A 67 -4.52 36.58 4.23
CA SER A 67 -3.80 36.99 5.43
C SER A 67 -3.03 35.79 6.03
N LYS A 68 -1.96 36.07 6.77
CA LYS A 68 -1.13 35.03 7.42
C LYS A 68 -1.96 34.10 8.30
N GLU A 69 -2.90 34.64 9.07
CA GLU A 69 -3.79 33.83 9.93
C GLU A 69 -4.69 32.90 9.11
N SER A 70 -5.31 33.40 8.04
CA SER A 70 -6.14 32.57 7.16
C SER A 70 -5.32 31.47 6.48
N MET A 71 -4.06 31.73 6.14
CA MET A 71 -3.16 30.71 5.59
C MET A 71 -2.88 29.59 6.60
N ILE A 72 -2.69 29.91 7.89
CA ILE A 72 -2.49 28.91 8.95
C ILE A 72 -3.78 28.09 9.17
N TRP A 73 -4.94 28.71 9.11
CA TRP A 73 -6.20 27.96 9.20
C TRP A 73 -6.39 27.00 8.02
N LEU A 74 -6.07 27.45 6.80
CA LEU A 74 -6.11 26.60 5.61
C LEU A 74 -5.08 25.46 5.69
N SER A 75 -3.88 25.73 6.20
CA SER A 75 -2.84 24.72 6.38
C SER A 75 -3.28 23.62 7.32
N LEU A 76 -3.80 23.98 8.49
CA LEU A 76 -4.38 23.05 9.46
C LEU A 76 -5.54 22.25 8.85
N LEU A 77 -6.47 22.92 8.17
CA LEU A 77 -7.64 22.28 7.59
C LEU A 77 -7.28 21.23 6.53
N PHE A 78 -6.35 21.54 5.63
CA PHE A 78 -5.94 20.62 4.56
C PHE A 78 -4.93 19.57 5.05
N ALA A 79 -4.06 19.91 6.01
CA ALA A 79 -3.12 18.94 6.58
C ALA A 79 -3.83 17.88 7.43
N PHE A 80 -4.97 18.23 8.06
CA PHE A 80 -5.75 17.29 8.87
C PHE A 80 -6.10 15.98 8.14
N PRO A 81 -6.81 15.97 6.99
CA PRO A 81 -7.11 14.73 6.29
C PRO A 81 -5.85 13.99 5.79
N VAL A 82 -4.78 14.70 5.46
CA VAL A 82 -3.51 14.05 5.05
C VAL A 82 -2.91 13.25 6.21
N ILE A 83 -2.90 13.80 7.42
CA ILE A 83 -2.26 13.16 8.56
C ILE A 83 -3.18 12.14 9.22
N PHE A 84 -4.42 12.52 9.50
CA PHE A 84 -5.33 11.74 10.32
C PHE A 84 -6.19 10.74 9.53
N ILE A 85 -6.28 10.87 8.21
CA ILE A 85 -7.01 9.92 7.35
C ILE A 85 -6.02 9.13 6.48
N VAL A 86 -5.24 9.83 5.63
CA VAL A 86 -4.30 9.16 4.72
C VAL A 86 -3.14 8.52 5.52
N GLY A 87 -2.58 9.27 6.47
CA GLY A 87 -1.47 8.84 7.34
C GLY A 87 -1.87 8.09 8.61
N PHE A 88 -3.14 7.74 8.80
CA PHE A 88 -3.66 7.21 10.09
C PHE A 88 -2.88 6.00 10.61
N SER A 89 -2.52 5.04 9.73
CA SER A 89 -1.75 3.86 10.14
C SER A 89 -0.37 4.21 10.69
N THR A 90 0.26 5.24 10.12
CA THR A 90 1.59 5.72 10.51
C THR A 90 1.51 6.47 11.83
N LEU A 91 0.51 7.34 11.99
CA LEU A 91 0.24 8.02 13.26
C LEU A 91 -0.04 7.03 14.39
N LYS A 92 -0.87 6.01 14.12
CA LYS A 92 -1.17 4.93 15.07
C LYS A 92 0.09 4.15 15.47
N SER A 93 0.98 3.87 14.50
CA SER A 93 2.28 3.22 14.79
C SER A 93 3.16 4.11 15.66
N GLY A 94 3.22 5.42 15.39
CA GLY A 94 4.00 6.36 16.19
C GLY A 94 3.49 6.54 17.60
N PHE A 95 2.18 6.63 17.79
CA PHE A 95 1.61 6.67 19.12
C PHE A 95 1.90 5.38 19.90
N ARG A 96 1.78 4.22 19.26
CA ARG A 96 2.14 2.95 19.87
C ARG A 96 3.62 2.89 20.22
N GLY A 97 4.51 3.27 19.30
CA GLY A 97 5.96 3.23 19.52
C GLY A 97 6.43 4.18 20.62
N PHE A 98 5.77 5.33 20.78
CA PHE A 98 5.99 6.26 21.89
C PHE A 98 5.65 5.61 23.24
N ILE A 99 4.48 4.97 23.34
CA ILE A 99 4.04 4.31 24.58
C ILE A 99 4.88 3.06 24.88
N SER A 100 5.17 2.26 23.85
CA SER A 100 5.85 0.97 24.02
C SER A 100 7.37 1.08 24.02
N PHE A 101 7.94 2.28 23.84
CA PHE A 101 9.38 2.53 23.64
C PHE A 101 10.04 1.64 22.57
N TYR A 102 9.26 1.22 21.56
CA TYR A 102 9.76 0.44 20.42
C TYR A 102 9.51 1.23 19.14
N PHE A 103 10.56 1.90 18.67
CA PHE A 103 10.49 2.83 17.55
C PHE A 103 10.78 2.12 16.23
N ASN A 104 9.89 2.32 15.25
CA ASN A 104 10.07 1.89 13.88
C ASN A 104 10.01 3.09 12.93
N MET A 105 10.18 2.85 11.63
CA MET A 105 10.13 3.90 10.60
C MET A 105 8.85 4.75 10.68
N ASP A 106 7.70 4.09 10.85
CA ASP A 106 6.42 4.75 10.96
C ASP A 106 6.32 5.56 12.26
N SER A 107 7.05 5.18 13.32
CA SER A 107 7.03 5.91 14.58
C SER A 107 7.69 7.27 14.49
N LEU A 108 8.86 7.35 13.86
CA LEU A 108 9.57 8.60 13.66
C LEU A 108 8.71 9.58 12.84
N ILE A 109 8.14 9.10 11.72
CA ILE A 109 7.32 9.91 10.83
C ILE A 109 5.99 10.31 11.50
N GLY A 110 5.31 9.38 12.17
CA GLY A 110 4.05 9.64 12.84
C GLY A 110 4.17 10.71 13.93
N LEU A 111 5.19 10.60 14.79
CA LEU A 111 5.42 11.60 15.85
C LEU A 111 5.90 12.94 15.28
N GLY A 112 6.83 12.93 14.33
CA GLY A 112 7.35 14.17 13.73
C GLY A 112 6.28 14.96 12.98
N THR A 113 5.44 14.28 12.19
CA THR A 113 4.33 14.94 11.48
C THR A 113 3.24 15.41 12.43
N PHE A 114 2.94 14.67 13.50
CA PHE A 114 2.00 15.12 14.53
C PHE A 114 2.50 16.37 15.26
N ALA A 115 3.77 16.39 15.67
CA ALA A 115 4.39 17.54 16.32
C ALA A 115 4.40 18.76 15.40
N ALA A 116 4.81 18.59 14.14
CA ALA A 116 4.82 19.66 13.13
C ALA A 116 3.40 20.18 12.84
N TYR A 117 2.39 19.32 12.76
CA TYR A 117 0.98 19.74 12.62
C TYR A 117 0.55 20.62 13.79
N PHE A 118 0.92 20.24 15.02
CA PHE A 118 0.53 20.98 16.22
C PHE A 118 1.11 22.40 16.29
N THR A 119 2.22 22.65 15.58
CA THR A 119 2.80 24.00 15.50
C THR A 119 1.85 25.02 14.87
N GLY A 120 0.90 24.61 14.01
CA GLY A 120 -0.10 25.54 13.47
C GLY A 120 -0.99 26.14 14.56
N PHE A 121 -1.40 25.33 15.55
CA PHE A 121 -2.12 25.85 16.72
C PHE A 121 -1.23 26.77 17.55
N LEU A 122 0.02 26.38 17.78
CA LEU A 122 0.96 27.21 18.55
C LEU A 122 1.27 28.53 17.83
N SER A 123 1.26 28.53 16.50
CA SER A 123 1.42 29.74 15.68
C SER A 123 0.29 30.74 15.92
N LEU A 124 -0.95 30.26 15.99
CA LEU A 124 -2.13 31.10 16.22
C LEU A 124 -2.19 31.71 17.62
N PHE A 125 -1.82 30.95 18.66
CA PHE A 125 -1.96 31.41 20.05
C PHE A 125 -0.69 32.06 20.64
N PHE A 126 0.50 31.63 20.18
CA PHE A 126 1.79 32.01 20.76
C PHE A 126 2.75 32.64 19.76
N GLY A 127 2.37 32.77 18.48
CA GLY A 127 3.21 33.41 17.46
C GLY A 127 4.43 32.58 17.03
N PHE A 128 4.42 31.27 17.26
CA PHE A 128 5.47 30.38 16.75
C PHE A 128 5.41 30.22 15.22
N GLN A 129 6.48 29.70 14.63
CA GLN A 129 6.52 29.38 13.20
C GLN A 129 5.58 28.20 12.89
N ASP A 130 4.79 28.33 11.83
CA ASP A 130 3.87 27.29 11.37
C ASP A 130 4.58 26.27 10.46
N TYR A 131 4.57 25.02 10.88
CA TYR A 131 5.07 23.86 10.13
C TYR A 131 3.96 22.85 9.78
N SER A 132 2.69 23.20 10.00
CA SER A 132 1.58 22.29 9.72
C SER A 132 1.45 21.96 8.24
N GLY A 133 1.72 22.90 7.33
CA GLY A 133 1.81 22.61 5.90
C GLY A 133 2.92 21.60 5.55
N ILE A 134 4.11 21.77 6.14
CA ILE A 134 5.25 20.86 5.98
C ILE A 134 4.92 19.46 6.50
N SER A 135 4.14 19.34 7.59
CA SER A 135 3.75 18.04 8.12
C SER A 135 2.94 17.20 7.10
N ALA A 136 2.07 17.84 6.33
CA ALA A 136 1.34 17.20 5.23
C ALA A 136 2.28 16.79 4.09
N MET A 137 3.26 17.62 3.75
CA MET A 137 4.27 17.31 2.73
C MET A 137 5.09 16.06 3.10
N ILE A 138 5.59 16.01 4.34
CA ILE A 138 6.35 14.87 4.84
C ILE A 138 5.49 13.59 4.78
N MET A 139 4.24 13.65 5.23
CA MET A 139 3.34 12.49 5.19
C MET A 139 3.06 12.02 3.75
N SER A 140 2.81 12.95 2.82
CA SER A 140 2.56 12.61 1.40
C SER A 140 3.76 11.98 0.71
N ILE A 141 4.98 12.47 0.98
CA ILE A 141 6.22 11.86 0.51
C ILE A 141 6.40 10.47 1.12
N PHE A 142 6.14 10.33 2.42
CA PHE A 142 6.26 9.05 3.11
C PHE A 142 5.32 7.97 2.55
N VAL A 143 4.05 8.32 2.33
CA VAL A 143 3.05 7.46 1.69
C VAL A 143 3.47 7.08 0.27
N THR A 144 4.14 8.00 -0.43
CA THR A 144 4.74 7.70 -1.74
C THR A 144 5.83 6.63 -1.64
N GLY A 145 6.70 6.73 -0.63
CA GLY A 145 7.68 5.69 -0.32
C GLY A 145 7.04 4.33 -0.06
N LYS A 146 5.98 4.27 0.75
CA LYS A 146 5.23 3.04 1.03
C LYS A 146 4.62 2.41 -0.23
N TYR A 147 4.11 3.23 -1.14
CA TYR A 147 3.62 2.74 -2.43
C TYR A 147 4.74 2.11 -3.28
N ILE A 148 5.91 2.76 -3.34
CA ILE A 148 7.07 2.24 -4.07
C ILE A 148 7.55 0.93 -3.43
N GLU A 149 7.64 0.88 -2.10
CA GLU A 149 8.01 -0.31 -1.33
C GLU A 149 7.05 -1.47 -1.60
N ALA A 150 5.74 -1.25 -1.50
CA ALA A 150 4.73 -2.27 -1.78
C ALA A 150 4.84 -2.79 -3.22
N LYS A 151 5.03 -1.90 -4.19
CA LYS A 151 5.18 -2.26 -5.60
C LYS A 151 6.46 -3.06 -5.87
N ALA A 152 7.57 -2.69 -5.24
CA ALA A 152 8.83 -3.40 -5.37
C ALA A 152 8.76 -4.80 -4.77
N ARG A 153 8.19 -4.93 -3.56
CA ARG A 153 7.98 -6.23 -2.89
C ARG A 153 7.04 -7.14 -3.69
N GLY A 154 5.93 -6.62 -4.21
CA GLY A 154 5.01 -7.40 -5.05
C GLY A 154 5.69 -7.96 -6.30
N ARG A 155 6.49 -7.15 -7.00
CA ARG A 155 7.27 -7.62 -8.16
C ARG A 155 8.27 -8.72 -7.80
N ALA A 156 9.03 -8.53 -6.72
CA ALA A 156 9.98 -9.53 -6.26
C ALA A 156 9.27 -10.85 -5.88
N GLY A 157 8.11 -10.76 -5.21
CA GLY A 157 7.28 -11.91 -4.87
C GLY A 157 6.78 -12.67 -6.11
N GLN A 158 6.36 -11.95 -7.15
CA GLN A 158 5.94 -12.57 -8.42
C GLN A 158 7.08 -13.31 -9.11
N GLU A 159 8.29 -12.77 -9.16
CA GLU A 159 9.44 -13.47 -9.76
C GLU A 159 9.84 -14.71 -8.95
N ILE A 160 9.80 -14.63 -7.61
CA ILE A 160 10.03 -15.81 -6.75
C ILE A 160 8.97 -16.89 -7.03
N ARG A 161 7.69 -16.52 -7.17
CA ARG A 161 6.62 -17.47 -7.51
C ARG A 161 6.86 -18.13 -8.87
N LYS A 162 7.27 -17.37 -9.89
CA LYS A 162 7.64 -17.93 -11.21
C LYS A 162 8.79 -18.93 -11.10
N LEU A 163 9.82 -18.63 -10.31
CA LEU A 163 10.93 -19.57 -10.07
C LEU A 163 10.45 -20.86 -9.38
N LEU A 164 9.53 -20.76 -8.42
CA LEU A 164 8.93 -21.92 -7.77
C LEU A 164 8.05 -22.74 -8.73
N GLU A 165 7.36 -22.08 -9.67
CA GLU A 165 6.54 -22.74 -10.69
C GLU A 165 7.36 -23.47 -11.77
N LEU A 166 8.58 -23.00 -12.04
CA LEU A 166 9.54 -23.63 -12.96
C LEU A 166 10.17 -24.92 -12.40
N GLY A 167 9.99 -25.22 -11.11
CA GLY A 167 10.36 -26.51 -10.55
C GLY A 167 9.65 -27.64 -11.29
N ALA A 168 10.40 -28.65 -11.74
CA ALA A 168 9.83 -29.82 -12.41
C ALA A 168 8.81 -30.49 -11.50
N LYS A 169 7.55 -30.55 -11.92
CA LYS A 169 6.47 -31.18 -11.13
C LYS A 169 6.48 -32.70 -11.25
N ASN A 170 6.93 -33.20 -12.39
CA ASN A 170 7.12 -34.61 -12.70
C ASN A 170 8.55 -34.86 -13.17
N ALA A 171 9.01 -36.09 -12.99
CA ALA A 171 10.22 -36.62 -13.60
C ALA A 171 9.89 -37.93 -14.31
N ARG A 172 10.61 -38.20 -15.39
CA ARG A 172 10.53 -39.49 -16.07
C ARG A 172 11.71 -40.33 -15.60
N VAL A 173 11.44 -41.52 -15.07
CA VAL A 173 12.44 -42.42 -14.50
C VAL A 173 12.29 -43.82 -15.09
N ILE A 174 13.40 -44.54 -15.16
CA ILE A 174 13.47 -45.93 -15.60
C ILE A 174 13.48 -46.82 -14.35
N ARG A 175 12.38 -47.54 -14.10
CA ARG A 175 12.31 -48.56 -13.05
C ARG A 175 12.14 -49.93 -13.70
N GLY A 176 13.15 -50.77 -13.59
CA GLY A 176 13.22 -52.05 -14.33
C GLY A 176 13.65 -51.82 -15.78
N LYS A 177 12.73 -52.06 -16.75
CA LYS A 177 12.93 -51.83 -18.21
C LYS A 177 11.88 -50.90 -18.83
N GLU A 178 11.01 -50.31 -18.01
CA GLU A 178 9.94 -49.42 -18.47
C GLU A 178 10.21 -48.00 -18.00
N GLU A 179 9.89 -47.07 -18.88
CA GLU A 179 10.01 -45.64 -18.65
C GLU A 179 8.67 -45.11 -18.11
N ILE A 180 8.66 -44.61 -16.87
CA ILE A 180 7.45 -44.16 -16.18
C ILE A 180 7.58 -42.69 -15.77
N GLU A 181 6.50 -41.93 -15.89
CA GLU A 181 6.44 -40.55 -15.41
C GLU A 181 5.85 -40.53 -14.00
N ILE A 182 6.60 -39.99 -13.04
CA ILE A 182 6.22 -39.92 -11.63
C ILE A 182 6.33 -38.47 -11.11
N PRO A 183 5.59 -38.09 -10.06
CA PRO A 183 5.78 -36.81 -9.39
C PRO A 183 7.23 -36.64 -8.89
N ILE A 184 7.78 -35.43 -8.96
CA ILE A 184 9.17 -35.15 -8.53
C ILE A 184 9.43 -35.56 -7.06
N LEU A 185 8.38 -35.52 -6.23
CA LEU A 185 8.42 -35.92 -4.81
C LEU A 185 8.60 -37.43 -4.61
N GLU A 186 8.32 -38.25 -5.63
CA GLU A 186 8.43 -39.72 -5.59
C GLU A 186 9.74 -40.24 -6.20
N VAL A 187 10.58 -39.34 -6.73
CA VAL A 187 11.91 -39.66 -7.25
C VAL A 187 12.84 -39.94 -6.08
N LYS A 188 13.57 -41.05 -6.16
CA LYS A 188 14.53 -41.49 -5.14
C LYS A 188 15.96 -41.34 -5.64
N VAL A 189 16.89 -41.15 -4.70
CA VAL A 189 18.32 -41.14 -5.02
C VAL A 189 18.71 -42.48 -5.63
N GLY A 190 19.19 -42.44 -6.88
CA GLY A 190 19.53 -43.64 -7.67
C GLY A 190 18.51 -44.04 -8.74
N ASP A 191 17.36 -43.37 -8.83
CA ASP A 191 16.51 -43.45 -10.04
C ASP A 191 17.30 -42.88 -11.24
N ILE A 192 17.20 -43.56 -12.40
CA ILE A 192 17.84 -43.19 -13.68
C ILE A 192 16.80 -42.58 -14.60
#